data_AF-A0A2G3PKZ2-F1
#
_entry.id   AF-A0A2G3PKZ2-F1
#
_cell.length_a   1.000
_cell.length_b   1.000
_cell.length_c   1.000
_cell.angle_alpha   90.00
_cell.angle_beta   90.00
_cell.angle_gamma   90.00
#
_symmetry.space_group_name_H-M   'P 1'
#
loop_
_entity.id
_entity.type
_entity.pdbx_description
1 polymer ?
#
loop_
_entity_poly.entity_id
_entity_poly.type
_entity_poly.pdbx_seq_one_letter_code
_entity_poly.pdbx_strand_id
1 'polypeptide(L)'
;MYIGEVEASVLDRFRRSGGLADVETLRRCVPIRRDQFDNFIFEATLWAIDEGAANSFSYACSEFKAAYRSDQTALGSPVPLVPPAVTEHVGRIVSRWQLGRQVAGAIDLPDEEARLRAELYLNLGGDLGDGLAAAGRRLCSRMWSARIGDGFVHPVVGGHIWNSNAGSYGGDDVGGGGPLIDAIYAAGDLTGRWQSEPDDRPVIDREIIDLAHTLGWKL
;
A
#
# COMPACT_ATOMS: atom_id res chain seq x y z
N MET A 1 1.12 7.52 -10.40
CA MET A 1 -0.26 7.04 -10.25
C MET A 1 -0.54 7.11 -8.78
N TYR A 2 -1.48 7.97 -8.39
CA TYR A 2 -1.78 8.20 -6.98
C TYR A 2 -2.72 7.11 -6.46
N ILE A 3 -2.63 6.82 -5.16
CA ILE A 3 -3.50 5.81 -4.52
C ILE A 3 -4.98 6.14 -4.72
N GLY A 4 -5.33 7.43 -4.68
CA GLY A 4 -6.68 7.91 -4.94
C GLY A 4 -7.15 7.69 -6.38
N GLU A 5 -6.26 7.60 -7.36
CA GLU A 5 -6.63 7.27 -8.75
C GLU A 5 -6.97 5.78 -8.88
N VAL A 6 -6.22 4.91 -8.18
CA VAL A 6 -6.49 3.47 -8.13
C VAL A 6 -7.83 3.19 -7.47
N GLU A 7 -8.08 3.81 -6.30
CA GLU A 7 -9.36 3.70 -5.60
C GLU A 7 -10.53 4.16 -6.47
N ALA A 8 -10.38 5.29 -7.17
CA ALA A 8 -11.42 5.82 -8.06
C ALA A 8 -11.68 4.89 -9.26
N SER A 9 -10.62 4.31 -9.83
CA SER A 9 -10.74 3.37 -10.95
C SER A 9 -11.51 2.11 -10.55
N VAL A 10 -11.21 1.55 -9.37
CA VAL A 10 -11.91 0.37 -8.86
C VAL A 10 -13.35 0.70 -8.49
N LEU A 11 -13.57 1.84 -7.83
CA LEU A 11 -14.91 2.36 -7.53
C LEU A 11 -15.79 2.43 -8.79
N ASP A 12 -15.26 2.98 -9.88
CA ASP A 12 -15.98 3.08 -11.15
C ASP A 12 -16.25 1.73 -11.82
N ARG A 13 -15.47 0.67 -11.53
CA ARG A 13 -15.77 -0.70 -11.96
C ARG A 13 -16.96 -1.27 -11.19
N PHE A 14 -16.99 -1.08 -9.87
CA PHE A 14 -18.12 -1.52 -9.03
C PHE A 14 -19.43 -0.82 -9.44
N ARG A 15 -19.40 0.50 -9.66
CA ARG A 15 -20.56 1.26 -10.14
C ARG A 15 -21.14 0.70 -11.45
N ARG A 16 -20.28 0.35 -12.40
CA ARG A 16 -20.69 -0.22 -13.70
C ARG A 16 -21.29 -1.63 -13.59
N SER A 17 -20.97 -2.37 -12.53
CA SER A 17 -21.50 -3.71 -12.28
C SER A 17 -22.91 -3.73 -11.64
N GLY A 18 -23.53 -2.56 -11.44
CA GLY A 18 -24.89 -2.45 -10.90
C GLY A 18 -25.00 -2.56 -9.38
N GLY A 19 -23.89 -2.82 -8.68
CA GLY A 19 -23.81 -2.68 -7.24
C GLY A 19 -23.42 -1.24 -6.89
N LEU A 20 -24.41 -0.39 -6.56
CA LEU A 20 -24.41 0.50 -5.38
C LEU A 20 -24.87 1.96 -5.56
N ALA A 21 -25.91 2.31 -4.83
CA ALA A 21 -26.11 3.68 -4.33
C ALA A 21 -25.27 3.95 -3.05
N ASP A 22 -24.88 2.93 -2.28
CA ASP A 22 -24.21 3.11 -0.96
C ASP A 22 -22.68 3.34 -1.04
N VAL A 23 -22.08 3.11 -2.21
CA VAL A 23 -20.63 3.21 -2.44
C VAL A 23 -20.23 4.58 -3.00
N GLU A 24 -21.19 5.48 -3.17
CA GLU A 24 -20.91 6.88 -3.50
C GLU A 24 -20.53 7.70 -2.24
N THR A 25 -20.91 7.24 -1.05
CA THR A 25 -20.61 7.86 0.25
C THR A 25 -19.25 7.48 0.87
N LEU A 26 -18.40 6.77 0.14
CA LEU A 26 -17.29 6.00 0.72
C LEU A 26 -16.02 6.75 1.07
N ARG A 27 -15.78 7.89 0.44
CA ARG A 27 -14.54 8.62 0.69
C ARG A 27 -14.68 9.41 1.97
N ARG A 28 -14.09 8.88 3.04
CA ARG A 28 -13.77 9.69 4.20
C ARG A 28 -12.56 10.57 3.88
N CYS A 29 -12.56 11.80 4.38
CA CYS A 29 -11.41 12.68 4.23
C CYS A 29 -10.20 12.08 4.95
N VAL A 30 -9.22 11.61 4.20
CA VAL A 30 -7.93 11.18 4.74
C VAL A 30 -7.14 12.44 5.13
N PRO A 31 -6.57 12.52 6.34
CA PRO A 31 -5.67 13.61 6.70
C PRO A 31 -4.54 13.72 5.67
N ILE A 32 -4.22 14.93 5.23
CA ILE A 32 -3.23 15.16 4.15
C ILE A 32 -1.91 14.41 4.40
N ARG A 33 -1.40 14.45 5.63
CA ARG A 33 -0.15 13.74 5.99
C ARG A 33 -0.26 12.22 5.88
N ARG A 34 -1.41 11.65 6.22
CA ARG A 34 -1.67 10.21 6.09
C ARG A 34 -1.73 9.82 4.62
N ASP A 35 -2.40 10.63 3.80
CA ASP A 35 -2.48 10.38 2.37
C ASP A 35 -1.12 10.48 1.67
N GLN A 36 -0.31 11.49 2.01
CA GLN A 36 1.07 11.62 1.51
C GLN A 36 1.95 10.44 1.91
N PHE A 37 1.82 9.96 3.15
CA PHE A 37 2.55 8.79 3.64
C PHE A 37 2.14 7.51 2.90
N ASP A 38 0.83 7.26 2.76
CA ASP A 38 0.32 6.08 2.07
C ASP A 38 0.64 6.11 0.57
N ASN A 39 0.58 7.28 -0.07
CA ASN A 39 1.02 7.46 -1.46
C ASN A 39 2.50 7.13 -1.62
N PHE A 40 3.35 7.59 -0.70
CA PHE A 40 4.78 7.20 -0.71
C PHE A 40 4.95 5.68 -0.65
N ILE A 41 4.29 5.00 0.30
CA ILE A 41 4.40 3.54 0.43
C ILE A 41 3.88 2.84 -0.83
N PHE A 42 2.74 3.29 -1.37
CA PHE A 42 2.16 2.75 -2.59
C PHE A 42 3.13 2.88 -3.77
N GLU A 43 3.60 4.09 -4.07
CA GLU A 43 4.51 4.33 -5.18
C GLU A 43 5.86 3.62 -5.00
N ALA A 44 6.39 3.64 -3.78
CA ALA A 44 7.64 2.97 -3.45
C ALA A 44 7.56 1.46 -3.63
N THR A 45 6.36 0.85 -3.61
CA THR A 45 6.15 -0.61 -3.74
C THR A 45 5.68 -1.05 -5.12
N LEU A 46 5.43 -0.15 -6.07
CA LEU A 46 4.95 -0.49 -7.42
C LEU A 46 5.83 -1.52 -8.15
N TRP A 47 7.16 -1.41 -8.03
CA TRP A 47 8.09 -2.39 -8.60
C TRP A 47 7.87 -3.80 -8.02
N ALA A 48 7.60 -3.89 -6.72
CA ALA A 48 7.43 -5.18 -6.04
C ALA A 48 6.12 -5.88 -6.42
N ILE A 49 5.08 -5.14 -6.81
CA ILE A 49 3.78 -5.67 -7.22
C ILE A 49 3.62 -5.80 -8.75
N ASP A 50 4.72 -5.64 -9.51
CA ASP A 50 4.76 -5.71 -10.98
C ASP A 50 3.94 -4.63 -11.70
N GLU A 51 3.66 -3.50 -11.04
CA GLU A 51 2.91 -2.35 -11.59
C GLU A 51 3.81 -1.13 -11.90
N GLY A 52 5.11 -1.21 -11.58
CA GLY A 52 6.05 -0.10 -11.68
C GLY A 52 7.37 -0.44 -12.35
N ALA A 53 8.10 0.61 -12.71
CA ALA A 53 9.46 0.50 -13.22
C ALA A 53 10.48 0.42 -12.08
N ALA A 54 11.73 0.05 -12.41
CA ALA A 54 12.80 -0.05 -11.42
C ALA A 54 13.06 1.25 -10.63
N ASN A 55 12.73 2.41 -11.21
CA ASN A 55 12.86 3.74 -10.62
C ASN A 55 11.63 4.23 -9.84
N SER A 56 10.60 3.40 -9.63
CA SER A 56 9.42 3.78 -8.84
C SER A 56 9.78 4.23 -7.43
N PHE A 57 10.80 3.62 -6.82
CA PHE A 57 11.30 4.03 -5.51
C PHE A 57 11.93 5.42 -5.51
N SER A 58 12.76 5.75 -6.52
CA SER A 58 13.35 7.09 -6.64
C SER A 58 12.29 8.16 -6.88
N TYR A 59 11.27 7.86 -7.69
CA TYR A 59 10.14 8.76 -7.89
C TYR A 59 9.37 9.02 -6.59
N ALA A 60 9.02 7.96 -5.86
CA ALA A 60 8.32 8.07 -4.57
C ALA A 60 9.11 8.89 -3.55
N CYS A 61 10.41 8.64 -3.41
CA CYS A 61 11.29 9.43 -2.53
C CYS A 61 11.36 10.91 -2.94
N SER A 62 11.42 11.20 -4.25
CA SER A 62 11.44 12.56 -4.78
C SER A 62 10.15 13.32 -4.46
N GLU A 63 8.99 12.73 -4.75
CA GLU A 63 7.68 13.34 -4.49
C GLU A 63 7.45 13.52 -2.99
N PHE A 64 7.76 12.51 -2.17
CA PHE A 64 7.63 12.63 -0.72
C PHE A 64 8.56 13.73 -0.18
N LYS A 65 9.84 13.79 -0.58
CA LYS A 65 10.73 14.91 -0.19
C LYS A 65 10.20 16.27 -0.64
N ALA A 66 9.65 16.36 -1.85
CA ALA A 66 9.12 17.61 -2.38
C ALA A 66 7.97 18.16 -1.53
N ALA A 67 7.12 17.28 -0.98
CA ALA A 67 6.05 17.66 -0.05
C ALA A 67 6.55 18.31 1.25
N TYR A 68 7.81 18.06 1.64
CA TYR A 68 8.46 18.62 2.84
C TYR A 68 9.60 19.58 2.50
N ARG A 69 9.60 20.20 1.31
CA ARG A 69 10.68 21.09 0.85
C ARG A 69 10.97 22.25 1.81
N SER A 70 9.94 22.80 2.46
CA SER A 70 10.07 23.91 3.41
C SER A 70 10.63 23.50 4.78
N ASP A 71 10.51 22.22 5.16
CA ASP A 71 11.01 21.67 6.41
C ASP A 71 11.28 20.16 6.29
N GLN A 72 12.53 19.81 5.96
CA GLN A 72 12.92 18.40 5.85
C GLN A 72 13.01 17.69 7.20
N THR A 73 13.06 18.42 8.33
CA THR A 73 13.03 17.78 9.65
C THR A 73 11.67 17.14 9.94
N ALA A 74 10.63 17.56 9.21
CA ALA A 74 9.29 17.00 9.30
C ALA A 74 9.12 15.63 8.60
N LEU A 75 10.13 15.13 7.85
CA LEU A 75 10.05 13.83 7.15
C LEU A 75 9.79 12.64 8.08
N GLY A 76 10.24 12.71 9.34
CA GLY A 76 9.99 11.69 10.37
C GLY A 76 8.92 12.09 11.41
N SER A 77 8.22 13.20 11.19
CA SER A 77 7.19 13.66 12.13
C SER A 77 5.98 12.73 12.15
N PRO A 78 5.33 12.51 13.31
CA PRO A 78 4.19 11.61 13.45
C PRO A 78 3.12 11.80 12.37
N VAL A 79 2.66 10.67 11.82
CA VAL A 79 1.53 10.59 10.89
C VAL A 79 0.32 10.00 11.63
N PRO A 80 -0.90 10.57 11.49
CA PRO A 80 -2.09 10.03 12.14
C PRO A 80 -2.32 8.55 11.83
N LEU A 81 -2.65 7.76 12.85
CA LEU A 81 -2.92 6.31 12.76
C LEU A 81 -1.74 5.47 12.20
N VAL A 82 -0.52 6.03 12.21
CA VAL A 82 0.71 5.31 11.91
C VAL A 82 1.58 5.24 13.16
N PRO A 83 2.09 4.05 13.54
CA PRO A 83 3.02 3.93 14.64
C PRO A 83 4.23 4.85 14.47
N PRO A 84 4.68 5.56 15.51
CA PRO A 84 5.81 6.49 15.41
C PRO A 84 7.08 5.86 14.84
N ALA A 85 7.38 4.61 15.22
CA ALA A 85 8.55 3.88 14.72
C ALA A 85 8.52 3.64 13.21
N VAL A 86 7.33 3.43 12.62
CA VAL A 86 7.16 3.26 11.18
C VAL A 86 7.42 4.59 10.46
N THR A 87 6.87 5.68 11.01
CA THR A 87 7.05 7.03 10.48
C THR A 87 8.51 7.48 10.53
N GLU A 88 9.18 7.24 11.66
CA GLU A 88 10.60 7.55 11.85
C GLU A 88 11.47 6.75 10.87
N HIS A 89 11.16 5.46 10.66
CA HIS A 89 11.89 4.63 9.72
C HIS A 89 11.78 5.18 8.29
N VAL A 90 10.57 5.51 7.82
CA VAL A 90 10.37 6.14 6.50
C VAL A 90 11.13 7.46 6.40
N GLY A 91 11.03 8.32 7.41
CA GLY A 91 11.77 9.59 7.43
C GLY A 91 13.29 9.41 7.33
N ARG A 92 13.84 8.39 8.00
CA ARG A 92 15.27 8.05 7.91
C ARG A 92 15.67 7.51 6.53
N ILE A 93 14.86 6.65 5.92
CA ILE A 93 15.10 6.15 4.56
C ILE A 93 15.13 7.32 3.57
N VAL A 94 14.09 8.15 3.61
CA VAL A 94 13.92 9.24 2.65
C VAL A 94 14.98 10.33 2.85
N SER A 95 15.34 10.66 4.10
CA SER A 95 16.39 11.65 4.37
C SER A 95 17.75 11.24 3.81
N ARG A 96 18.12 9.96 3.93
CA ARG A 96 19.34 9.37 3.36
C ARG A 96 19.32 9.24 1.84
N TRP A 97 18.15 9.08 1.23
CA TRP A 97 18.04 8.99 -0.23
C TRP A 97 18.52 10.27 -0.90
N GLN A 98 19.35 10.11 -1.93
CA GLN A 98 19.81 11.18 -2.80
C GLN A 98 19.48 10.82 -4.24
N LEU A 99 19.04 11.82 -5.03
CA LEU A 99 18.82 11.61 -6.45
C LEU A 99 20.16 11.26 -7.11
N GLY A 100 20.23 10.07 -7.73
CA GLY A 100 21.40 9.66 -8.52
C GLY A 100 21.70 10.66 -9.65
N ARG A 101 22.95 10.70 -10.13
CA ARG A 101 23.28 11.51 -11.31
C ARG A 101 22.64 10.88 -12.54
N GLN A 102 21.92 11.66 -13.34
CA GLN A 102 21.56 11.24 -14.70
C GLN A 102 22.83 11.06 -15.52
N VAL A 103 23.06 9.86 -16.04
CA VAL A 103 24.16 9.58 -16.97
C VAL A 103 23.54 9.07 -18.26
N ALA A 104 23.68 9.85 -19.34
CA ALA A 104 23.30 9.46 -20.70
C ALA A 104 21.84 8.93 -20.86
N GLY A 105 20.87 9.54 -20.17
CA GLY A 105 19.45 9.16 -20.28
C GLY A 105 19.04 7.91 -19.48
N ALA A 106 19.99 7.26 -18.80
CA ALA A 106 19.72 6.25 -17.79
C ALA A 106 19.93 6.87 -16.39
N ILE A 107 19.04 6.54 -15.46
CA ILE A 107 19.30 6.78 -14.04
C ILE A 107 20.22 5.67 -13.59
N ASP A 108 21.48 5.99 -13.33
CA ASP A 108 22.39 5.10 -12.60
C ASP A 108 21.85 5.04 -11.17
N LEU A 109 21.05 4.02 -10.87
CA LEU A 109 20.47 3.79 -9.55
C LEU A 109 21.63 3.32 -8.66
N PRO A 110 22.19 4.17 -7.78
CA PRO A 110 23.38 3.80 -7.03
C PRO A 110 23.08 2.57 -6.17
N ASP A 111 24.07 1.74 -5.87
CA ASP A 111 23.95 0.61 -4.92
C ASP A 111 23.24 1.00 -3.61
N GLU A 112 23.37 2.28 -3.20
CA GLU A 112 22.68 2.84 -2.04
C GLU A 112 21.16 2.94 -2.21
N GLU A 113 20.62 3.19 -3.41
CA GLU A 113 19.16 3.20 -3.62
C GLU A 113 18.58 1.79 -3.49
N ALA A 114 19.22 0.80 -4.12
CA ALA A 114 18.82 -0.59 -3.98
C ALA A 114 18.86 -1.03 -2.51
N ARG A 115 19.88 -0.58 -1.76
CA ARG A 115 20.01 -0.82 -0.32
C ARG A 115 18.91 -0.14 0.49
N LEU A 116 18.59 1.13 0.23
CA LEU A 116 17.53 1.85 0.94
C LEU A 116 16.14 1.26 0.67
N ARG A 117 15.87 0.85 -0.57
CA ARG A 117 14.65 0.11 -0.92
C ARG A 117 14.58 -1.23 -0.16
N ALA A 118 15.69 -1.96 -0.13
CA ALA A 118 15.77 -3.21 0.63
C ALA A 118 15.51 -3.00 2.11
N GLU A 119 16.12 -1.96 2.69
CA GLU A 119 15.91 -1.58 4.08
C GLU A 119 14.43 -1.26 4.35
N LEU A 120 13.77 -0.47 3.49
CA LEU A 120 12.34 -0.15 3.64
C LEU A 120 11.46 -1.41 3.61
N TYR A 121 11.63 -2.24 2.59
CA TYR A 121 10.78 -3.41 2.37
C TYR A 121 10.97 -4.47 3.45
N LEU A 122 12.21 -4.79 3.80
CA LEU A 122 12.50 -5.84 4.79
C LEU A 122 12.08 -5.42 6.20
N ASN A 123 12.27 -4.15 6.59
CA ASN A 123 11.86 -3.69 7.92
C ASN A 123 10.34 -3.55 8.05
N LEU A 124 9.67 -2.94 7.06
CA LEU A 124 8.24 -2.64 7.17
C LEU A 124 7.32 -3.71 6.57
N GLY A 125 7.80 -4.51 5.61
CA GLY A 125 7.12 -5.67 5.06
C GLY A 125 7.48 -6.98 5.77
N GLY A 126 8.61 -7.01 6.48
CA GLY A 126 9.13 -8.18 7.18
C GLY A 126 10.05 -9.03 6.30
N ASP A 127 11.17 -9.47 6.88
CA ASP A 127 12.11 -10.41 6.27
C ASP A 127 11.75 -11.85 6.67
N LEU A 128 11.23 -12.61 5.70
CA LEU A 128 10.91 -14.03 5.86
C LEU A 128 11.87 -14.94 5.07
N GLY A 129 12.93 -14.38 4.48
CA GLY A 129 13.88 -15.13 3.64
C GLY A 129 13.35 -15.49 2.25
N ASP A 130 12.20 -14.94 1.84
CA ASP A 130 11.53 -15.19 0.54
C ASP A 130 11.79 -14.07 -0.50
N GLY A 131 12.74 -13.19 -0.21
CA GLY A 131 13.26 -12.20 -1.14
C GLY A 131 12.61 -10.82 -1.07
N LEU A 132 13.23 -9.87 -1.76
CA LEU A 132 12.91 -8.46 -1.65
C LEU A 132 11.52 -8.11 -2.20
N ALA A 133 11.14 -8.70 -3.35
CA ALA A 133 9.84 -8.46 -3.95
C ALA A 133 8.71 -8.92 -3.01
N ALA A 134 8.84 -10.09 -2.39
CA ALA A 134 7.88 -10.60 -1.42
C ALA A 134 7.69 -9.61 -0.25
N ALA A 135 8.78 -9.14 0.36
CA ALA A 135 8.72 -8.14 1.43
C ALA A 135 8.06 -6.82 0.97
N GLY A 136 8.36 -6.33 -0.24
CA GLY A 136 7.73 -5.13 -0.81
C GLY A 136 6.23 -5.29 -1.02
N ARG A 137 5.78 -6.46 -1.48
CA ARG A 137 4.35 -6.75 -1.62
C ARG A 137 3.66 -6.77 -0.26
N ARG A 138 4.27 -7.42 0.75
CA ARG A 138 3.75 -7.40 2.14
C ARG A 138 3.60 -5.98 2.66
N LEU A 139 4.58 -5.12 2.40
CA LEU A 139 4.52 -3.72 2.78
C LEU A 139 3.31 -3.01 2.13
N CYS A 140 3.09 -3.18 0.83
CA CYS A 140 1.92 -2.65 0.13
C CYS A 140 0.61 -3.17 0.73
N SER A 141 0.57 -4.48 1.02
CA SER A 141 -0.58 -5.15 1.66
C SER A 141 -0.90 -4.60 3.06
N ARG A 142 0.12 -4.36 3.89
CA ARG A 142 -0.05 -3.75 5.23
C ARG A 142 -0.64 -2.34 5.13
N MET A 143 -0.19 -1.56 4.16
CA MET A 143 -0.73 -0.22 3.90
C MET A 143 -2.22 -0.27 3.54
N TRP A 144 -2.61 -1.14 2.58
CA TRP A 144 -4.03 -1.33 2.22
C TRP A 144 -4.87 -1.81 3.39
N SER A 145 -4.36 -2.78 4.15
CA SER A 145 -5.00 -3.29 5.36
C SER A 145 -5.23 -2.16 6.38
N ALA A 146 -4.24 -1.30 6.60
CA ALA A 146 -4.38 -0.17 7.49
C ALA A 146 -5.45 0.83 7.00
N ARG A 147 -5.47 1.17 5.71
CA ARG A 147 -6.48 2.10 5.15
C ARG A 147 -7.90 1.55 5.29
N ILE A 148 -8.10 0.25 5.08
CA ILE A 148 -9.38 -0.41 5.29
C ILE A 148 -9.77 -0.34 6.77
N GLY A 149 -8.87 -0.75 7.65
CA GLY A 149 -9.09 -0.79 9.10
C GLY A 149 -9.36 0.60 9.71
N ASP A 150 -8.69 1.64 9.21
CA ASP A 150 -8.86 3.03 9.63
C ASP A 150 -10.14 3.67 9.01
N GLY A 151 -10.77 2.99 8.06
CA GLY A 151 -11.97 3.46 7.36
C GLY A 151 -11.70 4.58 6.35
N PHE A 152 -10.48 4.67 5.81
CA PHE A 152 -10.12 5.63 4.76
C PHE A 152 -10.54 5.17 3.37
N VAL A 153 -10.65 3.86 3.17
CA VAL A 153 -11.21 3.23 1.97
C VAL A 153 -12.38 2.34 2.38
N HIS A 154 -13.38 2.23 1.53
CA HIS A 154 -14.47 1.27 1.76
C HIS A 154 -13.93 -0.15 1.79
N PRO A 155 -14.43 -1.03 2.68
CA PRO A 155 -13.86 -2.36 2.85
C PRO A 155 -13.83 -3.18 1.57
N VAL A 156 -14.88 -3.12 0.75
CA VAL A 156 -14.94 -3.89 -0.52
C VAL A 156 -14.04 -3.31 -1.61
N VAL A 157 -13.94 -1.98 -1.70
CA VAL A 157 -13.04 -1.33 -2.66
C VAL A 157 -11.59 -1.64 -2.28
N GLY A 158 -11.26 -1.47 -1.00
CA GLY A 158 -9.94 -1.81 -0.46
C GLY A 158 -9.64 -3.31 -0.58
N GLY A 159 -10.61 -4.18 -0.26
CA GLY A 159 -10.50 -5.64 -0.36
C GLY A 159 -10.28 -6.10 -1.80
N HIS A 160 -10.95 -5.48 -2.77
CA HIS A 160 -10.71 -5.76 -4.20
C HIS A 160 -9.30 -5.37 -4.63
N ILE A 161 -8.82 -4.18 -4.25
CA ILE A 161 -7.45 -3.74 -4.58
C ILE A 161 -6.42 -4.63 -3.89
N TRP A 162 -6.66 -4.91 -2.61
CA TRP A 162 -5.82 -5.77 -1.79
C TRP A 162 -5.67 -7.17 -2.40
N ASN A 163 -6.77 -7.76 -2.87
CA ASN A 163 -6.79 -9.04 -3.57
C ASN A 163 -6.22 -8.98 -5.00
N SER A 164 -6.48 -7.91 -5.75
CA SER A 164 -5.92 -7.76 -7.10
C SER A 164 -4.38 -7.74 -7.06
N ASN A 165 -3.82 -7.07 -6.05
CA ASN A 165 -2.38 -7.03 -5.83
C ASN A 165 -1.82 -8.39 -5.36
N ALA A 166 -2.67 -9.33 -4.89
CA ALA A 166 -2.27 -10.71 -4.58
C ALA A 166 -1.93 -11.54 -5.82
N GLY A 167 -2.53 -11.27 -6.97
CA GLY A 167 -2.25 -12.00 -8.21
C GLY A 167 -0.76 -11.96 -8.56
N SER A 168 -0.09 -10.87 -8.21
CA SER A 168 1.33 -10.73 -8.41
C SER A 168 2.16 -11.66 -7.46
N TYR A 169 1.62 -12.12 -6.32
CA TYR A 169 2.33 -13.02 -5.38
C TYR A 169 2.39 -14.49 -5.85
N GLY A 170 1.71 -14.84 -6.96
CA GLY A 170 1.52 -16.22 -7.42
C GLY A 170 2.69 -16.85 -8.18
N GLY A 171 3.94 -16.45 -7.91
CA GLY A 171 5.10 -17.21 -8.39
C GLY A 171 5.32 -18.46 -7.54
N ASP A 172 5.69 -19.58 -8.16
CA ASP A 172 6.07 -20.86 -7.51
C ASP A 172 7.18 -20.71 -6.43
N ASP A 173 7.81 -19.53 -6.34
CA ASP A 173 8.87 -19.17 -5.38
C ASP A 173 8.37 -18.59 -4.05
N VAL A 174 7.07 -18.30 -3.89
CA VAL A 174 6.53 -17.82 -2.60
C VAL A 174 6.16 -19.02 -1.72
N GLY A 175 7.19 -19.66 -1.18
CA GLY A 175 7.05 -20.79 -0.27
C GLY A 175 6.09 -20.47 0.88
N GLY A 176 4.93 -21.14 0.89
CA GLY A 176 3.95 -21.10 1.97
C GLY A 176 3.51 -19.69 2.35
N GLY A 177 2.60 -19.12 1.55
CA GLY A 177 2.06 -17.75 1.66
C GLY A 177 1.58 -17.26 3.04
N GLY A 178 1.51 -18.13 4.05
CA GLY A 178 1.30 -17.79 5.44
C GLY A 178 -0.01 -17.03 5.72
N PRO A 179 -0.17 -16.50 6.94
CA PRO A 179 -1.40 -15.81 7.35
C PRO A 179 -1.78 -14.59 6.49
N LEU A 180 -0.82 -14.05 5.73
CA LEU A 180 -1.04 -12.90 4.86
C LEU A 180 -1.77 -13.29 3.58
N ILE A 181 -1.34 -14.35 2.89
CA ILE A 181 -1.96 -14.79 1.64
C ILE A 181 -3.39 -15.30 1.92
N ASP A 182 -3.58 -16.02 3.03
CA ASP A 182 -4.90 -16.48 3.47
C ASP A 182 -5.87 -15.31 3.67
N ALA A 183 -5.40 -14.23 4.32
CA ALA A 183 -6.20 -13.02 4.50
C ALA A 183 -6.52 -12.34 3.17
N ILE A 184 -5.58 -12.29 2.23
CA ILE A 184 -5.85 -11.66 0.94
C ILE A 184 -6.89 -12.45 0.12
N TYR A 185 -6.81 -13.78 0.12
CA TYR A 185 -7.82 -14.60 -0.55
C TYR A 185 -9.19 -14.48 0.12
N ALA A 186 -9.23 -14.51 1.45
CA ALA A 186 -10.47 -14.29 2.20
C ALA A 186 -11.10 -12.92 1.89
N ALA A 187 -10.31 -11.85 1.80
CA ALA A 187 -10.80 -10.54 1.39
C ALA A 187 -11.38 -10.54 -0.04
N GLY A 188 -10.80 -11.31 -0.96
CA GLY A 188 -11.31 -11.50 -2.31
C GLY A 188 -12.66 -12.22 -2.34
N ASP A 189 -12.78 -13.32 -1.60
CA ASP A 189 -14.02 -14.09 -1.48
C ASP A 189 -15.14 -13.24 -0.87
N LEU A 190 -14.83 -12.50 0.19
CA LEU A 190 -15.76 -11.55 0.81
C LEU A 190 -16.20 -10.45 -0.17
N THR A 191 -15.26 -9.91 -0.95
CA THR A 191 -15.56 -8.93 -2.01
C THR A 191 -16.52 -9.50 -3.07
N GLY A 192 -16.36 -10.78 -3.44
CA GLY A 192 -17.26 -11.48 -4.36
C GLY A 192 -18.65 -11.68 -3.76
N ARG A 193 -18.72 -12.18 -2.52
CA ARG A 193 -19.97 -12.36 -1.77
C ARG A 193 -20.75 -11.06 -1.63
N TRP A 194 -20.04 -9.96 -1.35
CA TRP A 194 -20.65 -8.64 -1.19
C TRP A 194 -21.47 -8.20 -2.42
N GLN A 195 -21.05 -8.61 -3.62
CA GLN A 195 -21.78 -8.35 -4.88
C GLN A 195 -23.04 -9.23 -5.01
N SER A 196 -22.96 -10.50 -4.61
CA SER A 196 -24.05 -11.47 -4.76
C SER A 196 -25.04 -11.51 -3.59
N GLU A 197 -24.66 -11.00 -2.41
CA GLU A 197 -25.40 -11.08 -1.15
C GLU A 197 -25.72 -9.66 -0.63
N PRO A 198 -26.66 -8.92 -1.25
CA PRO A 198 -26.91 -7.52 -0.90
C PRO A 198 -27.41 -7.31 0.53
N ASP A 199 -28.16 -8.26 1.09
CA ASP A 199 -28.70 -8.17 2.45
C ASP A 199 -27.61 -8.37 3.54
N ASP A 200 -26.51 -9.04 3.20
CA ASP A 200 -25.40 -9.34 4.12
C ASP A 200 -24.23 -8.34 4.03
N ARG A 201 -24.33 -7.33 3.15
CA ARG A 201 -23.27 -6.33 2.93
C ARG A 201 -22.71 -5.71 4.21
N PRO A 202 -23.52 -5.28 5.21
CA PRO A 202 -22.97 -4.71 6.44
C PRO A 202 -22.14 -5.71 7.26
N VAL A 203 -22.50 -7.00 7.22
CA VAL A 203 -21.76 -8.06 7.90
C VAL A 203 -20.45 -8.32 7.16
N ILE A 204 -20.50 -8.41 5.83
CA ILE A 204 -19.32 -8.64 4.99
C ILE A 204 -18.33 -7.47 5.09
N ASP A 205 -18.82 -6.23 5.09
CA ASP A 205 -18.00 -5.04 5.30
C ASP A 205 -17.24 -5.12 6.63
N ARG A 206 -17.92 -5.59 7.69
CA ARG A 206 -17.32 -5.78 9.00
C ARG A 206 -16.25 -6.87 9.01
N GLU A 207 -16.51 -8.00 8.36
CA GLU A 207 -15.56 -9.11 8.22
C GLU A 207 -14.28 -8.66 7.52
N ILE A 208 -14.39 -7.87 6.45
CA ILE A 208 -13.22 -7.32 5.74
C ILE A 208 -12.44 -6.35 6.64
N ILE A 209 -13.12 -5.49 7.42
CA ILE A 209 -12.46 -4.57 8.37
C ILE A 209 -11.70 -5.34 9.44
N ASP A 210 -12.35 -6.34 10.06
CA ASP A 210 -11.74 -7.14 11.13
C ASP A 210 -10.52 -7.89 10.61
N LEU A 211 -10.58 -8.41 9.37
CA LEU A 211 -9.45 -9.03 8.70
C LEU A 211 -8.31 -8.04 8.48
N ALA A 212 -8.62 -6.83 8.00
CA ALA A 212 -7.63 -5.80 7.75
C ALA A 212 -6.90 -5.33 9.03
N HIS A 213 -7.60 -5.30 10.17
CA HIS A 213 -6.97 -5.00 11.47
C HIS A 213 -5.91 -6.02 11.90
N THR A 214 -5.97 -7.26 11.41
CA THR A 214 -4.96 -8.28 11.75
C THR A 214 -3.59 -8.02 11.13
N LEU A 215 -3.54 -7.25 10.03
CA LEU A 215 -2.38 -7.09 9.16
C LEU A 215 -1.97 -5.62 8.90
N GLY A 216 -2.79 -4.65 9.26
CA GLY A 216 -2.47 -3.22 9.13
C GLY A 216 -1.33 -2.75 10.05
N TRP A 217 -1.20 -1.43 10.19
CA TRP A 217 -0.24 -0.87 11.13
C TRP A 217 -0.69 -1.19 12.57
N LYS A 218 0.10 -1.99 13.28
CA LYS A 218 -0.17 -2.32 14.68
C LYS A 218 0.38 -1.21 15.58
N LEU A 219 -0.48 -0.63 16.42
CA LEU A 219 -0.09 0.28 17.50
C LEU A 219 0.62 -0.48 18.63
#